data_AF-A0A956UV33-F1
#
_entry.id   AF-A0A956UV33-F1
#
_cell.length_a   1.000
_cell.length_b   1.000
_cell.length_c   1.000
_cell.angle_alpha   90.00
_cell.angle_beta   90.00
_cell.angle_gamma   90.00
#
_symmetry.space_group_name_H-M   'P 1'
#
loop_
_entity.id
_entity.type
_entity.pdbx_description
1 polymer ?
#
loop_
_entity_poly.entity_id
_entity_poly.type
_entity_poly.pdbx_seq_one_letter_code
_entity_poly.pdbx_strand_id
1 'polypeptide(L)'
;MPGDNLFTLLSSYRPGAAASPFENYCTSGLAYFLQHGDSQLCELFARAAGCPGQKVVAAEVQPLLAGAGFADLVLTFEQGERCLVEVQVEPGYEPQTIETLEEHARYWREKPQMVFLTLPGVEAPESWASLSWIDCADAIEAGGNEVEWQFAEFIRRDILGLGPVPLEQAIASNRLYALGAAAIRHRFGTRARYVNSASRPIGGRYRYLGTTFAVDGSDMEFWVGIVNEAVPLSEHYYLMLASKSAPLDQAVETPRPTSDWKWMHWTGSGRVVRPITIEMYDELLVRLPFEA
;
A
#
# COMPACT_ATOMS: atom_id res chain seq x y z
N MET A 1 12.01 -21.06 -23.18
CA MET A 1 11.96 -19.61 -22.98
C MET A 1 12.67 -19.34 -21.66
N PRO A 2 13.82 -18.64 -21.63
CA PRO A 2 14.47 -18.32 -20.36
C PRO A 2 13.65 -17.24 -19.64
N GLY A 3 12.99 -17.62 -18.55
CA GLY A 3 12.99 -16.88 -17.28
C GLY A 3 12.65 -15.40 -17.21
N ASP A 4 11.83 -14.84 -18.10
CA ASP A 4 11.24 -13.53 -17.83
C ASP A 4 10.26 -13.68 -16.67
N ASN A 5 10.67 -13.23 -15.48
CA ASN A 5 9.82 -13.16 -14.29
C ASN A 5 8.51 -12.46 -14.68
N LEU A 6 7.35 -13.10 -14.46
CA LEU A 6 6.02 -12.52 -14.68
C LEU A 6 5.94 -11.09 -14.16
N PHE A 7 6.62 -10.80 -13.05
CA PHE A 7 6.66 -9.50 -12.41
C PHE A 7 7.48 -8.44 -13.16
N THR A 8 8.45 -8.84 -13.99
CA THR A 8 9.13 -7.94 -14.95
C THR A 8 8.21 -7.60 -16.12
N LEU A 9 7.33 -8.51 -16.54
CA LEU A 9 6.34 -8.29 -17.60
C LEU A 9 5.18 -7.39 -17.13
N LEU A 10 4.82 -7.45 -15.84
CA LEU A 10 3.78 -6.61 -15.23
C LEU A 10 4.28 -5.20 -14.86
N SER A 11 5.59 -4.99 -14.76
CA SER A 11 6.18 -3.67 -14.51
C SER A 11 6.21 -2.83 -15.78
N SER A 12 5.12 -2.11 -16.03
CA SER A 12 4.99 -1.20 -17.18
C SER A 12 5.19 0.27 -16.76
N TYR A 13 6.22 0.58 -15.95
CA TYR A 13 6.48 1.96 -15.54
C TYR A 13 6.57 2.89 -16.78
N ARG A 14 5.62 3.81 -16.88
CA ARG A 14 5.59 4.86 -17.92
C ARG A 14 6.05 6.17 -17.29
N PRO A 15 7.17 6.76 -17.74
CA PRO A 15 7.56 8.09 -17.30
C PRO A 15 6.42 9.09 -17.51
N GLY A 16 5.98 9.76 -16.44
CA GLY A 16 4.85 10.71 -16.48
C GLY A 16 3.47 10.11 -16.20
N ALA A 17 3.37 8.83 -15.85
CA ALA A 17 2.13 8.26 -15.29
C ALA A 17 1.77 8.93 -13.95
N ALA A 18 0.48 9.03 -13.66
CA ALA A 18 -0.02 9.57 -12.39
C ALA A 18 0.26 8.63 -11.20
N ALA A 19 0.29 7.31 -11.43
CA ALA A 19 0.58 6.34 -10.38
C ALA A 19 2.06 6.15 -10.09
N SER A 20 2.33 5.74 -8.86
CA SER A 20 3.65 5.25 -8.47
C SER A 20 4.00 3.93 -9.21
N PRO A 21 5.29 3.57 -9.35
CA PRO A 21 5.67 2.25 -9.89
C PRO A 21 5.05 1.08 -9.12
N PHE A 22 4.85 1.23 -7.80
CA PHE A 22 4.27 0.21 -6.95
C PHE A 22 2.77 0.05 -7.23
N GLU A 23 2.04 1.15 -7.27
CA GLU A 23 0.61 1.18 -7.60
C GLU A 23 0.33 0.62 -8.99
N ASN A 24 1.11 1.00 -10.01
CA ASN A 24 0.99 0.44 -11.36
C ASN A 24 1.25 -1.08 -11.37
N TYR A 25 2.18 -1.57 -10.55
CA TYR A 25 2.43 -3.00 -10.43
C TYR A 25 1.24 -3.72 -9.79
N CYS A 26 0.62 -3.15 -8.76
CA CYS A 26 -0.58 -3.67 -8.13
C CYS A 26 -1.77 -3.71 -9.12
N THR A 27 -2.04 -2.62 -9.84
CA THR A 27 -3.16 -2.53 -10.79
C THR A 27 -2.93 -3.42 -12.01
N SER A 28 -1.71 -3.49 -12.54
CA SER A 28 -1.35 -4.37 -13.67
C SER A 28 -1.48 -5.84 -13.29
N GLY A 29 -1.02 -6.24 -12.10
CA GLY A 29 -1.21 -7.59 -11.59
C GLY A 29 -2.68 -7.96 -11.46
N LEU A 30 -3.48 -7.07 -10.86
CA LEU A 30 -4.93 -7.27 -10.71
C LEU A 30 -5.64 -7.42 -12.07
N ALA A 31 -5.32 -6.55 -13.04
CA ALA A 31 -5.86 -6.63 -14.40
C ALA A 31 -5.48 -7.94 -15.11
N TYR A 32 -4.25 -8.42 -14.92
CA TYR A 32 -3.80 -9.68 -15.50
C TYR A 32 -4.69 -10.86 -15.05
N PHE A 33 -4.93 -11.00 -13.74
CA PHE A 33 -5.77 -12.07 -13.20
C PHE A 33 -7.25 -11.93 -13.57
N LEU A 34 -7.76 -10.70 -13.62
CA LEU A 34 -9.13 -10.42 -14.10
C LEU A 34 -9.32 -10.79 -15.58
N GLN A 35 -8.29 -10.66 -16.43
CA GLN A 35 -8.40 -11.00 -17.86
C GLN A 35 -8.14 -12.48 -18.16
N HIS A 36 -7.25 -13.14 -17.40
CA HIS A 36 -6.67 -14.43 -17.83
C HIS A 36 -6.97 -15.62 -16.92
N GLY A 37 -7.37 -15.41 -15.67
CA GLY A 37 -7.07 -16.42 -14.66
C GLY A 37 -8.24 -16.88 -13.82
N ASP A 38 -8.96 -15.95 -13.21
CA ASP A 38 -9.68 -16.32 -11.99
C ASP A 38 -11.18 -16.06 -12.07
N SER A 39 -11.93 -17.16 -12.06
CA SER A 39 -13.39 -17.15 -12.02
C SER A 39 -13.96 -16.56 -10.73
N GLN A 40 -13.26 -16.68 -9.61
CA GLN A 40 -13.69 -16.13 -8.32
C GLN A 40 -13.40 -14.63 -8.24
N LEU A 41 -12.20 -14.19 -8.63
CA LEU A 41 -11.90 -12.75 -8.70
C LEU A 41 -12.81 -12.04 -9.70
N CYS A 42 -13.05 -12.63 -10.89
CA CYS A 42 -14.01 -12.08 -11.85
C CYS A 42 -15.41 -11.96 -11.23
N GLU A 43 -15.89 -13.01 -10.57
CA GLU A 43 -17.20 -13.02 -9.92
C GLU A 43 -17.29 -12.00 -8.77
N LEU A 44 -16.21 -11.80 -8.01
CA LEU A 44 -16.12 -10.79 -6.95
C LEU A 44 -16.33 -9.39 -7.53
N PHE A 45 -15.60 -9.06 -8.60
CA PHE A 45 -15.75 -7.78 -9.28
C PHE A 45 -17.08 -7.63 -10.01
N ALA A 46 -17.59 -8.70 -10.62
CA ALA A 46 -18.88 -8.71 -11.30
C ALA A 46 -20.04 -8.45 -10.32
N ARG A 47 -20.00 -9.02 -9.12
CA ARG A 47 -20.98 -8.73 -8.06
C ARG A 47 -20.90 -7.29 -7.58
N ALA A 48 -19.69 -6.79 -7.33
CA ALA A 48 -19.49 -5.41 -6.90
C ALA A 48 -19.95 -4.41 -7.98
N ALA A 49 -19.77 -4.76 -9.26
CA ALA A 49 -20.26 -4.01 -10.41
C ALA A 49 -21.74 -4.30 -10.76
N GLY A 50 -22.51 -4.99 -9.92
CA GLY A 50 -23.93 -5.23 -10.15
C GLY A 50 -24.28 -6.09 -11.38
N CYS A 51 -23.31 -6.83 -11.92
CA CYS A 51 -23.46 -7.70 -13.09
C CYS A 51 -23.04 -9.16 -12.75
N PRO A 52 -23.62 -9.79 -11.71
CA PRO A 52 -23.19 -11.10 -11.24
C PRO A 52 -23.26 -12.17 -12.35
N GLY A 53 -22.27 -13.06 -12.37
CA GLY A 53 -22.16 -14.13 -13.36
C GLY A 53 -21.60 -13.71 -14.72
N GLN A 54 -21.28 -12.42 -14.94
CA GLN A 54 -20.59 -11.96 -16.14
C GLN A 54 -19.07 -12.06 -15.99
N LYS A 55 -18.36 -12.40 -17.08
CA LYS A 55 -16.90 -12.34 -17.10
C LYS A 55 -16.38 -10.98 -17.51
N VAL A 56 -15.17 -10.65 -17.06
CA VAL A 56 -14.41 -9.51 -17.57
C VAL A 56 -13.82 -9.88 -18.93
N VAL A 57 -14.11 -9.10 -19.96
CA VAL A 57 -13.58 -9.30 -21.33
C VAL A 57 -12.48 -8.31 -21.68
N ALA A 58 -12.38 -7.20 -20.95
CA ALA A 58 -11.27 -6.26 -21.04
C ALA A 58 -11.02 -5.60 -19.68
N ALA A 59 -9.75 -5.41 -19.35
CA ALA A 59 -9.31 -4.62 -18.19
C ALA A 59 -8.27 -3.61 -18.64
N GLU A 60 -8.64 -2.34 -18.72
CA GLU A 60 -7.76 -1.25 -19.10
C GLU A 60 -7.05 -0.72 -17.85
N VAL A 61 -5.71 -0.77 -17.85
CA VAL A 61 -4.88 -0.25 -16.75
C VAL A 61 -4.50 1.19 -17.03
N GLN A 62 -4.83 2.07 -16.08
CA GLN A 62 -4.56 3.49 -16.18
C GLN A 62 -5.03 4.16 -17.48
N PRO A 63 -6.28 3.95 -17.93
CA PRO A 63 -6.77 4.63 -19.11
C PRO A 63 -6.94 6.13 -18.84
N LEU A 64 -6.57 6.94 -19.84
CA LEU A 64 -6.83 8.37 -19.81
C LEU A 64 -8.33 8.62 -20.02
N LEU A 65 -8.98 9.20 -19.01
CA LEU A 65 -10.36 9.65 -19.06
C LEU A 65 -10.38 11.16 -19.33
N ALA A 66 -10.86 11.53 -20.53
CA ALA A 66 -10.75 12.89 -21.04
C ALA A 66 -11.36 13.92 -20.06
N GLY A 67 -10.53 14.81 -19.52
CA GLY A 67 -10.96 15.84 -18.56
C GLY A 67 -11.04 15.37 -17.10
N ALA A 68 -10.85 14.07 -16.82
CA ALA A 68 -10.88 13.49 -15.47
C ALA A 68 -9.53 12.97 -14.97
N GLY A 69 -8.54 12.88 -15.85
CA GLY A 69 -7.23 12.32 -15.53
C GLY A 69 -7.17 10.83 -15.86
N PHE A 70 -6.52 10.05 -15.01
CA PHE A 70 -6.39 8.60 -15.17
C PHE A 70 -7.23 7.91 -14.10
N ALA A 71 -8.03 6.93 -14.49
CA ALA A 71 -8.60 5.97 -13.53
C ALA A 71 -7.61 4.81 -13.32
N ASP A 72 -7.64 4.11 -12.19
CA ASP A 72 -6.71 3.00 -11.99
C ASP A 72 -7.00 1.82 -12.92
N LEU A 73 -8.28 1.45 -13.01
CA LEU A 73 -8.76 0.35 -13.82
C LEU A 73 -10.14 0.65 -14.41
N VAL A 74 -10.32 0.25 -15.67
CA VAL A 74 -11.65 0.18 -16.29
C VAL A 74 -11.90 -1.23 -16.77
N LEU A 75 -12.92 -1.87 -16.19
CA LEU A 75 -13.34 -3.22 -16.57
C LEU A 75 -14.50 -3.12 -17.55
N THR A 76 -14.51 -4.01 -18.54
CA THR A 76 -15.64 -4.23 -19.44
C THR A 76 -16.09 -5.68 -19.30
N PHE A 77 -17.39 -5.88 -19.07
CA PHE A 77 -18.00 -7.19 -18.92
C PHE A 77 -18.57 -7.72 -20.24
N GLU A 78 -18.90 -9.01 -20.29
CA GLU A 78 -19.37 -9.71 -21.50
C GLU A 78 -20.59 -9.06 -22.17
N GLN A 79 -21.50 -8.43 -21.42
CA GLN A 79 -22.68 -7.75 -21.98
C GLN A 79 -22.44 -6.26 -22.29
N GLY A 80 -21.22 -5.76 -22.09
CA GLY A 80 -20.78 -4.41 -22.47
C GLY A 80 -20.80 -3.38 -21.34
N GLU A 81 -21.30 -3.74 -20.16
CA GLU A 81 -21.26 -2.90 -18.98
C GLU A 81 -19.80 -2.59 -18.60
N ARG A 82 -19.60 -1.37 -18.10
CA ARG A 82 -18.28 -0.92 -17.67
C ARG A 82 -18.28 -0.61 -16.18
N CYS A 83 -17.14 -0.89 -15.55
CA CYS A 83 -16.89 -0.56 -14.16
C CYS A 83 -15.60 0.25 -14.04
N LEU A 84 -15.67 1.40 -13.37
CA LEU A 84 -14.51 2.16 -12.93
C LEU A 84 -14.07 1.59 -11.59
N VAL A 85 -12.80 1.23 -11.49
CA VAL A 85 -12.22 0.72 -10.24
C VAL A 85 -11.09 1.66 -9.85
N GLU A 86 -11.18 2.24 -8.67
CA GLU A 86 -10.09 2.96 -8.01
C GLU A 86 -9.51 2.09 -6.91
N VAL A 87 -8.18 2.08 -6.81
CA VAL A 87 -7.43 1.11 -6.04
C VAL A 87 -6.58 1.81 -4.99
N GLN A 88 -6.87 1.54 -3.73
CA GLN A 88 -6.09 2.09 -2.64
C GLN A 88 -4.92 1.16 -2.29
N VAL A 89 -3.69 1.52 -2.66
CA VAL A 89 -2.46 0.80 -2.25
C VAL A 89 -1.70 1.46 -1.11
N GLU A 90 -1.90 2.76 -0.90
CA GLU A 90 -1.29 3.56 0.16
C GLU A 90 -2.36 4.48 0.80
N PRO A 91 -2.38 4.62 2.14
CA PRO A 91 -3.26 5.58 2.82
C PRO A 91 -2.81 7.02 2.70
N GLY A 92 -3.80 7.91 2.70
CA GLY A 92 -3.60 9.29 2.27
C GLY A 92 -3.83 9.49 0.77
N TYR A 93 -4.34 8.48 0.04
CA TYR A 93 -5.00 8.69 -1.25
C TYR A 93 -6.08 9.76 -1.04
N GLU A 94 -5.80 10.98 -1.51
CA GLU A 94 -6.77 12.05 -1.44
C GLU A 94 -7.79 11.85 -2.56
N PRO A 95 -9.08 11.73 -2.24
CA PRO A 95 -10.14 11.46 -3.20
C PRO A 95 -10.46 12.65 -4.13
N GLN A 96 -9.55 13.62 -4.32
CA GLN A 96 -9.73 14.72 -5.26
C GLN A 96 -10.00 14.21 -6.70
N THR A 97 -9.51 13.01 -7.02
CA THR A 97 -9.82 12.27 -8.24
C THR A 97 -11.24 11.70 -8.25
N ILE A 98 -11.81 11.28 -7.12
CA ILE A 98 -13.10 10.59 -7.03
C ILE A 98 -14.24 11.48 -7.54
N GLU A 99 -14.34 12.72 -7.06
CA GLU A 99 -15.38 13.66 -7.53
C GLU A 99 -15.26 13.90 -9.04
N THR A 100 -14.02 14.06 -9.53
CA THR A 100 -13.74 14.27 -10.95
C THR A 100 -14.11 13.06 -11.81
N LEU A 101 -13.83 11.84 -11.33
CA LEU A 101 -14.19 10.58 -11.97
C LEU A 101 -15.71 10.40 -11.99
N GLU A 102 -16.40 10.70 -10.89
CA GLU A 102 -17.85 10.66 -10.81
C GLU A 102 -18.51 11.63 -11.79
N GLU A 103 -18.00 12.85 -11.91
CA GLU A 103 -18.48 13.83 -12.88
C GLU A 103 -18.26 13.35 -14.31
N HIS A 104 -17.08 12.83 -14.63
CA HIS A 104 -16.76 12.36 -15.96
C HIS A 104 -17.61 11.15 -16.38
N ALA A 105 -17.85 10.22 -15.46
CA ALA A 105 -18.68 9.05 -15.68
C ALA A 105 -20.13 9.40 -16.09
N ARG A 106 -20.63 10.60 -15.77
CA ARG A 106 -21.97 11.07 -16.19
C ARG A 106 -22.06 11.34 -17.69
N TYR A 107 -20.94 11.56 -18.38
CA TYR A 107 -20.92 11.80 -19.82
C TYR A 107 -20.83 10.51 -20.65
N TRP A 108 -20.66 9.37 -20.00
CA TRP A 108 -20.65 8.08 -20.68
C TRP A 108 -22.08 7.74 -21.13
N ARG A 109 -22.19 7.10 -22.30
CA ARG A 109 -23.50 6.71 -22.86
C ARG A 109 -24.29 5.84 -21.89
N GLU A 110 -23.59 4.95 -21.20
CA GLU A 110 -24.10 4.13 -20.11
C GLU A 110 -23.24 4.44 -18.89
N LYS A 111 -23.90 4.79 -17.78
CA LYS A 111 -23.19 5.15 -16.55
C LYS A 111 -22.44 3.92 -16.03
N PRO A 112 -21.11 3.97 -15.88
CA PRO A 112 -20.36 2.85 -15.33
C PRO A 112 -20.70 2.66 -13.85
N GLN A 113 -20.60 1.42 -13.38
CA GLN A 113 -20.55 1.14 -11.96
C GLN A 113 -19.20 1.56 -11.40
N MET A 114 -19.15 1.85 -10.11
CA MET A 114 -17.94 2.36 -9.46
C MET A 114 -17.61 1.47 -8.28
N VAL A 115 -16.36 1.00 -8.25
CA VAL A 115 -15.85 0.10 -7.23
C VAL A 115 -14.59 0.73 -6.63
N PHE A 116 -14.54 0.74 -5.30
CA PHE A 116 -13.37 1.20 -4.55
C PHE A 116 -12.73 -0.01 -3.87
N LEU A 117 -11.48 -0.32 -4.24
CA LEU A 117 -10.70 -1.40 -3.64
C LEU A 117 -9.91 -0.88 -2.44
N THR A 118 -10.33 -1.27 -1.23
CA THR A 118 -9.92 -0.65 0.02
C THR A 118 -8.85 -1.44 0.78
N LEU A 119 -8.07 -0.67 1.54
CA LEU A 119 -7.27 -1.22 2.63
C LEU A 119 -8.16 -1.46 3.88
N PRO A 120 -7.75 -2.36 4.78
CA PRO A 120 -8.50 -2.64 6.00
C PRO A 120 -8.81 -1.38 6.81
N GLY A 121 -10.08 -1.23 7.17
CA GLY A 121 -10.60 -0.12 7.95
C GLY A 121 -10.96 1.13 7.13
N VAL A 122 -10.58 1.22 5.85
CA VAL A 122 -10.94 2.36 5.00
C VAL A 122 -12.33 2.15 4.40
N GLU A 123 -13.17 3.17 4.51
CA GLU A 123 -14.50 3.20 3.90
C GLU A 123 -14.43 3.70 2.46
N ALA A 124 -15.22 3.06 1.59
CA ALA A 124 -15.44 3.56 0.23
C ALA A 124 -16.30 4.84 0.25
N PRO A 125 -16.22 5.69 -0.79
CA PRO A 125 -17.19 6.76 -0.99
C PRO A 125 -18.62 6.22 -0.99
N GLU A 126 -19.58 6.99 -0.44
CA GLU A 126 -20.96 6.54 -0.19
C GLU A 126 -21.66 5.94 -1.42
N SER A 127 -21.32 6.42 -2.63
CA SER A 127 -21.95 5.99 -3.88
C SER A 127 -21.25 4.80 -4.58
N TRP A 128 -20.12 4.35 -4.04
CA TRP A 128 -19.25 3.33 -4.65
C TRP A 128 -19.41 1.99 -3.92
N ALA A 129 -19.37 0.89 -4.67
CA ALA A 129 -19.27 -0.43 -4.08
C ALA A 129 -17.87 -0.64 -3.48
N SER A 130 -17.79 -1.20 -2.27
CA SER A 130 -16.51 -1.51 -1.64
C SER A 130 -16.10 -2.95 -1.93
N LEU A 131 -14.84 -3.14 -2.33
CA LEU A 131 -14.14 -4.41 -2.27
C LEU A 131 -12.91 -4.23 -1.37
N SER A 132 -12.41 -5.31 -0.77
CA SER A 132 -11.18 -5.25 0.00
C SER A 132 -10.04 -6.01 -0.66
N TRP A 133 -8.81 -5.58 -0.40
CA TRP A 133 -7.61 -6.30 -0.85
C TRP A 133 -7.52 -7.72 -0.28
N ILE A 134 -8.08 -7.96 0.92
CA ILE A 134 -8.09 -9.30 1.51
C ILE A 134 -9.04 -10.22 0.74
N ASP A 135 -10.23 -9.74 0.34
CA ASP A 135 -11.16 -10.51 -0.50
C ASP A 135 -10.54 -10.84 -1.86
N CYS A 136 -9.76 -9.91 -2.43
CA CYS A 136 -9.05 -10.15 -3.69
C CYS A 136 -7.96 -11.22 -3.52
N ALA A 137 -7.17 -11.17 -2.44
CA ALA A 137 -6.15 -12.18 -2.18
C ALA A 137 -6.75 -13.57 -1.99
N ASP A 138 -7.87 -13.66 -1.26
CA ASP A 138 -8.56 -14.92 -1.00
C ASP A 138 -9.21 -15.50 -2.27
N ALA A 139 -9.81 -14.65 -3.11
CA ALA A 139 -10.34 -15.06 -4.41
C ALA A 139 -9.23 -15.62 -5.32
N ILE A 140 -8.10 -14.90 -5.42
CA ILE A 140 -6.96 -15.28 -6.27
C ILE A 140 -6.35 -16.60 -5.81
N GLU A 141 -6.12 -16.78 -4.50
CA GLU A 141 -5.54 -18.02 -3.97
C GLU A 141 -6.42 -19.24 -4.26
N ALA A 142 -7.74 -19.07 -4.30
CA ALA A 142 -8.68 -20.15 -4.59
C ALA A 142 -8.58 -20.68 -6.04
N GLY A 143 -7.95 -19.94 -6.96
CA GLY A 143 -7.64 -20.41 -8.32
C GLY A 143 -6.63 -21.56 -8.37
N GLY A 144 -5.76 -21.66 -7.34
CA GLY A 144 -4.95 -22.83 -7.04
C GLY A 144 -3.67 -23.03 -7.85
N ASN A 145 -3.26 -22.07 -8.71
CA ASN A 145 -1.96 -22.15 -9.40
C ASN A 145 -0.85 -21.36 -8.67
N GLU A 146 0.42 -21.69 -8.99
CA GLU A 146 1.58 -21.13 -8.30
C GLU A 146 1.69 -19.60 -8.46
N VAL A 147 1.34 -19.09 -9.63
CA VAL A 147 1.41 -17.65 -9.95
C VAL A 147 0.34 -16.87 -9.18
N GLU A 148 -0.87 -17.41 -9.10
CA GLU A 148 -1.95 -16.86 -8.27
C GLU A 148 -1.56 -16.81 -6.80
N TRP A 149 -1.02 -17.92 -6.27
CA TRP A 149 -0.55 -17.97 -4.89
C TRP A 149 0.54 -16.92 -4.61
N GLN A 150 1.51 -16.76 -5.52
CA GLN A 150 2.56 -15.76 -5.38
C GLN A 150 2.00 -14.33 -5.34
N PHE A 151 0.99 -14.03 -6.16
CA PHE A 151 0.36 -12.71 -6.17
C PHE A 151 -0.55 -12.47 -4.97
N ALA A 152 -1.30 -13.48 -4.52
CA ALA A 152 -2.07 -13.41 -3.28
C ALA A 152 -1.16 -13.15 -2.06
N GLU A 153 0.00 -13.82 -1.99
CA GLU A 153 1.01 -13.55 -0.96
C GLU A 153 1.62 -12.14 -1.08
N PHE A 154 1.85 -11.65 -2.29
CA PHE A 154 2.26 -10.27 -2.52
C PHE A 154 1.22 -9.27 -1.97
N ILE A 155 -0.07 -9.47 -2.25
CA ILE A 155 -1.14 -8.62 -1.69
C ILE A 155 -1.08 -8.65 -0.15
N ARG A 156 -1.03 -9.84 0.44
CA ARG A 156 -1.01 -9.99 1.90
C ARG A 156 0.20 -9.33 2.54
N ARG A 157 1.39 -9.47 1.97
CA ARG A 157 2.63 -9.06 2.62
C ARG A 157 3.07 -7.65 2.25
N ASP A 158 2.93 -7.27 0.99
CA ASP A 158 3.49 -6.05 0.42
C ASP A 158 2.45 -4.93 0.28
N ILE A 159 1.14 -5.25 0.31
CA ILE A 159 0.05 -4.24 0.37
C ILE A 159 -0.55 -4.20 1.78
N LEU A 160 -0.98 -5.36 2.29
CA LEU A 160 -1.69 -5.45 3.58
C LEU A 160 -0.77 -5.44 4.80
N GLY A 161 0.54 -5.67 4.62
CA GLY A 161 1.52 -5.64 5.71
C GLY A 161 1.44 -6.83 6.65
N LEU A 162 0.93 -7.98 6.19
CA LEU A 162 0.77 -9.18 7.00
C LEU A 162 2.07 -9.98 7.13
N GLY A 163 2.25 -10.53 8.32
CA GLY A 163 3.34 -11.45 8.63
C GLY A 163 4.69 -10.79 8.97
N PRO A 164 5.63 -11.58 9.50
CA PRO A 164 6.92 -11.09 9.94
C PRO A 164 7.81 -10.65 8.77
N VAL A 165 8.59 -9.58 8.95
CA VAL A 165 9.48 -8.98 7.95
C VAL A 165 10.95 -9.16 8.36
N PRO A 166 11.67 -10.14 7.80
CA PRO A 166 13.12 -10.24 7.90
C PRO A 166 13.83 -8.95 7.48
N LEU A 167 14.96 -8.65 8.11
CA LEU A 167 15.72 -7.42 7.84
C LEU A 167 16.11 -7.24 6.36
N GLU A 168 16.48 -8.33 5.68
CA GLU A 168 16.79 -8.28 4.24
C GLU A 168 15.60 -7.80 3.41
N GLN A 169 14.40 -8.30 3.71
CA GLN A 169 13.16 -7.91 3.03
C GLN A 169 12.71 -6.51 3.46
N ALA A 170 12.94 -6.13 4.71
CA ALA A 170 12.68 -4.78 5.18
C ALA A 170 13.46 -3.73 4.36
N ILE A 171 14.69 -4.05 3.94
CA ILE A 171 15.60 -3.17 3.20
C ILE A 171 15.37 -3.24 1.68
N ALA A 172 14.95 -4.40 1.18
CA ALA A 172 14.91 -4.69 -0.26
C ALA A 172 13.52 -4.60 -0.90
N SER A 173 12.43 -4.56 -0.12
CA SER A 173 11.06 -4.54 -0.66
C SER A 173 10.13 -3.56 0.08
N ASN A 174 8.85 -3.53 -0.32
CA ASN A 174 7.84 -2.66 0.29
C ASN A 174 7.39 -3.14 1.69
N ARG A 175 7.85 -4.31 2.14
CA ARG A 175 7.25 -5.00 3.30
C ARG A 175 7.40 -4.26 4.61
N LEU A 176 8.49 -3.52 4.82
CA LEU A 176 8.61 -2.69 6.04
C LEU A 176 7.60 -1.55 6.04
N TYR A 177 7.41 -0.91 4.89
CA TYR A 177 6.41 0.15 4.73
C TYR A 177 5.00 -0.39 4.92
N ALA A 178 4.67 -1.52 4.27
CA ALA A 178 3.38 -2.18 4.41
C ALA A 178 3.09 -2.58 5.86
N LEU A 179 4.08 -3.14 6.57
CA LEU A 179 3.97 -3.48 7.98
C LEU A 179 3.74 -2.24 8.86
N GLY A 180 4.55 -1.18 8.69
CA GLY A 180 4.40 0.06 9.45
C GLY A 180 3.05 0.74 9.19
N ALA A 181 2.64 0.78 7.93
CA ALA A 181 1.34 1.24 7.47
C ALA A 181 0.18 0.47 8.12
N ALA A 182 0.27 -0.86 8.16
CA ALA A 182 -0.71 -1.73 8.81
C ALA A 182 -0.80 -1.47 10.32
N ALA A 183 0.34 -1.37 11.01
CA ALA A 183 0.38 -1.07 12.44
C ALA A 183 -0.23 0.31 12.76
N ILE A 184 0.11 1.34 11.97
CA ILE A 184 -0.43 2.70 12.15
C ILE A 184 -1.96 2.70 11.95
N ARG A 185 -2.48 2.05 10.90
CA ARG A 185 -3.94 1.92 10.69
C ARG A 185 -4.61 1.16 11.82
N HIS A 186 -4.03 0.03 12.22
CA HIS A 186 -4.56 -0.79 13.28
C HIS A 186 -4.66 0.01 14.60
N ARG A 187 -3.64 0.81 14.91
CA ARG A 187 -3.55 1.55 16.16
C ARG A 187 -4.39 2.82 16.20
N PHE A 188 -4.44 3.58 15.10
CA PHE A 188 -5.00 4.95 15.08
C PHE A 188 -6.20 5.12 14.14
N GLY A 189 -6.56 4.08 13.38
CA GLY A 189 -7.70 4.09 12.47
C GLY A 189 -7.48 4.92 11.20
N THR A 190 -8.60 5.25 10.55
CA THR A 190 -8.64 5.92 9.22
C THR A 190 -8.23 7.38 9.23
N ARG A 191 -8.16 8.02 10.40
CA ARG A 191 -7.71 9.42 10.53
C ARG A 191 -6.20 9.54 10.46
N ALA A 192 -5.47 8.45 10.62
CA ALA A 192 -4.02 8.46 10.51
C ALA A 192 -3.61 8.64 9.05
N ARG A 193 -2.70 9.58 8.82
CA ARG A 193 -2.06 9.79 7.51
C ARG A 193 -0.61 9.37 7.60
N TYR A 194 -0.07 8.83 6.52
CA TYR A 194 1.32 8.44 6.52
C TYR A 194 1.91 8.32 5.13
N VAL A 195 3.24 8.39 5.09
CA VAL A 195 4.02 8.32 3.86
C VAL A 195 5.32 7.56 4.10
N ASN A 196 5.75 6.84 3.07
CA ASN A 196 7.03 6.15 3.05
C ASN A 196 8.18 7.16 3.13
N SER A 197 9.20 6.87 3.94
CA SER A 197 10.27 7.80 4.25
C SER A 197 11.61 7.09 4.44
N ALA A 198 12.56 7.45 3.59
CA ALA A 198 13.89 6.83 3.58
C ALA A 198 14.99 7.84 3.26
N SER A 199 16.16 7.57 3.82
CA SER A 199 17.41 8.14 3.31
C SER A 199 17.74 7.60 1.91
N ARG A 200 18.60 8.30 1.16
CA ARG A 200 19.20 7.71 -0.04
C ARG A 200 20.12 6.55 0.36
N PRO A 201 20.08 5.40 -0.32
CA PRO A 201 20.94 4.28 0.02
C PRO A 201 22.41 4.59 -0.33
N ILE A 202 23.34 4.19 0.54
CA ILE A 202 24.78 4.27 0.32
C ILE A 202 25.34 2.85 0.35
N GLY A 203 25.80 2.36 -0.81
CA GLY A 203 26.25 0.97 -0.93
C GLY A 203 25.16 -0.05 -0.58
N GLY A 204 23.90 0.23 -0.97
CA GLY A 204 22.75 -0.62 -0.68
C GLY A 204 22.21 -0.54 0.75
N ARG A 205 22.76 0.35 1.60
CA ARG A 205 22.36 0.50 3.01
C ARG A 205 21.69 1.85 3.25
N TYR A 206 20.67 1.85 4.09
CA TYR A 206 19.94 3.06 4.50
C TYR A 206 20.47 3.58 5.84
N ARG A 207 20.48 4.90 6.02
CA ARG A 207 20.62 5.53 7.35
C ARG A 207 19.34 5.37 8.15
N TYR A 208 18.20 5.57 7.48
CA TYR A 208 16.88 5.31 8.00
C TYR A 208 15.95 4.86 6.88
N LEU A 209 14.97 4.05 7.23
CA LEU A 209 13.94 3.51 6.36
C LEU A 209 12.68 3.23 7.20
N GLY A 210 11.54 3.84 6.87
CA GLY A 210 10.33 3.70 7.67
C GLY A 210 9.19 4.58 7.23
N THR A 211 8.20 4.74 8.09
CA THR A 211 6.96 5.43 7.78
C THR A 211 6.86 6.70 8.60
N THR A 212 6.69 7.84 7.94
CA THR A 212 6.34 9.11 8.60
C THR A 212 4.84 9.20 8.70
N PHE A 213 4.29 9.62 9.84
CA PHE A 213 2.85 9.62 10.05
C PHE A 213 2.34 10.75 10.96
N ALA A 214 1.05 10.97 10.86
CA ALA A 214 0.22 11.82 11.70
C ALA A 214 -0.96 10.98 12.22
N VAL A 215 -1.37 11.18 13.47
CA VAL A 215 -2.40 10.36 14.12
C VAL A 215 -3.82 10.76 13.71
N ASP A 216 -4.07 12.05 13.53
CA ASP A 216 -5.42 12.62 13.41
C ASP A 216 -5.54 13.62 12.24
N GLY A 217 -4.77 13.42 11.18
CA GLY A 217 -4.74 14.33 10.04
C GLY A 217 -3.91 15.59 10.25
N SER A 218 -3.32 15.77 11.44
CA SER A 218 -2.34 16.82 11.75
C SER A 218 -1.05 16.71 10.93
N ASP A 219 -0.07 17.56 11.25
CA ASP A 219 1.24 17.52 10.61
C ASP A 219 1.91 16.16 10.81
N MET A 220 2.76 15.78 9.84
CA MET A 220 3.55 14.55 9.88
C MET A 220 4.64 14.66 10.96
N GLU A 221 4.25 14.48 12.22
CA GLU A 221 5.04 14.73 13.43
C GLU A 221 5.68 13.48 14.04
N PHE A 222 5.41 12.30 13.48
CA PHE A 222 5.94 11.03 13.95
C PHE A 222 6.63 10.24 12.84
N TRP A 223 7.57 9.38 13.22
CA TRP A 223 8.23 8.46 12.30
C TRP A 223 8.55 7.15 12.99
N VAL A 224 8.29 6.02 12.34
CA VAL A 224 8.60 4.69 12.87
C VAL A 224 9.27 3.83 11.80
N GLY A 225 10.34 3.13 12.15
CA GLY A 225 11.05 2.27 11.22
C GLY A 225 12.44 1.89 11.69
N ILE A 226 13.31 1.52 10.75
CA ILE A 226 14.66 1.07 11.05
C ILE A 226 15.70 2.17 10.85
N VAL A 227 16.67 2.22 11.75
CA VAL A 227 17.79 3.17 11.77
C VAL A 227 19.12 2.42 11.78
N ASN A 228 20.12 2.94 11.07
CA ASN A 228 21.50 2.49 11.12
C ASN A 228 22.39 3.55 11.81
N GLU A 229 22.82 3.26 13.03
CA GLU A 229 23.48 4.23 13.91
C GLU A 229 24.99 4.39 13.65
N ALA A 230 25.57 3.60 12.74
CA ALA A 230 27.01 3.55 12.50
C ALA A 230 27.41 4.33 11.24
N VAL A 231 28.53 5.04 11.28
CA VAL A 231 29.22 5.59 10.10
C VAL A 231 30.67 5.08 10.10
N PRO A 232 31.10 4.29 9.10
CA PRO A 232 30.35 3.85 7.91
C PRO A 232 29.14 2.97 8.25
N LEU A 233 28.13 2.95 7.36
CA LEU A 233 26.89 2.20 7.57
C LEU A 233 27.18 0.70 7.75
N SER A 234 26.59 0.12 8.78
CA SER A 234 26.76 -1.30 9.13
C SER A 234 25.62 -2.18 8.60
N GLU A 235 25.67 -3.48 8.86
CA GLU A 235 24.56 -4.40 8.58
C GLU A 235 23.56 -4.47 9.75
N HIS A 236 23.72 -3.61 10.74
CA HIS A 236 22.92 -3.63 11.95
C HIS A 236 21.97 -2.44 11.94
N TYR A 237 20.70 -2.76 12.13
CA TYR A 237 19.62 -1.79 12.19
C TYR A 237 18.91 -1.90 13.54
N TYR A 238 18.32 -0.79 13.96
CA TYR A 238 17.55 -0.65 15.18
C TYR A 238 16.14 -0.25 14.81
N LEU A 239 15.13 -0.91 15.40
CA LEU A 239 13.74 -0.50 15.21
C LEU A 239 13.42 0.62 16.19
N MET A 240 12.98 1.76 15.68
CA MET A 240 12.85 3.01 16.43
C MET A 240 11.58 3.77 16.06
N LEU A 241 11.12 4.58 17.01
CA LEU A 241 10.06 5.56 16.85
C LEU A 241 10.63 6.94 17.22
N ALA A 242 10.23 7.95 16.47
CA ALA A 242 10.65 9.33 16.64
C ALA A 242 9.45 10.29 16.61
N SER A 243 9.60 11.42 17.31
CA SER A 243 8.65 12.55 17.27
C SER A 243 9.37 13.88 17.09
N LYS A 244 8.74 14.81 16.36
CA LYS A 244 9.23 16.18 16.21
C LYS A 244 8.93 17.04 17.43
N SER A 245 7.81 16.80 18.10
CA SER A 245 7.19 17.77 19.01
C SER A 245 6.96 17.19 20.41
N ALA A 246 6.68 15.90 20.52
CA ALA A 246 6.22 15.30 21.77
C ALA A 246 7.24 14.30 22.36
N PRO A 247 7.53 14.36 23.66
CA PRO A 247 8.32 13.34 24.34
C PRO A 247 7.69 11.95 24.21
N LEU A 248 8.55 10.93 24.08
CA LEU A 248 8.16 9.53 23.94
C LEU A 248 8.44 8.78 25.25
N ASP A 249 7.60 7.81 25.59
CA ASP A 249 7.91 6.90 26.69
C ASP A 249 9.17 6.07 26.39
N GLN A 250 9.93 5.74 27.44
CA GLN A 250 11.21 5.03 27.37
C GLN A 250 12.19 5.71 26.40
N ALA A 251 12.34 7.03 26.52
CA ALA A 251 13.20 7.81 25.65
C ALA A 251 14.65 7.29 25.63
N VAL A 252 15.24 7.30 24.43
CA VAL A 252 16.65 6.97 24.19
C VAL A 252 17.38 8.18 23.61
N GLU A 253 18.71 8.15 23.64
CA GLU A 253 19.51 9.16 22.97
C GLU A 253 19.22 9.17 21.45
N THR A 254 19.33 10.35 20.84
CA THR A 254 19.20 10.48 19.39
C THR A 254 20.20 9.55 18.69
N PRO A 255 19.74 8.70 17.74
CA PRO A 255 20.63 7.84 16.97
C PRO A 255 21.69 8.70 16.29
N ARG A 256 22.97 8.28 16.35
CA ARG A 256 24.10 9.13 15.92
C ARG A 256 23.85 9.71 14.50
N PRO A 257 23.73 11.03 14.37
CA PRO A 257 23.15 11.64 13.19
C PRO A 257 24.22 11.99 12.16
N THR A 258 23.97 11.69 10.90
CA THR A 258 24.29 12.66 9.87
C THR A 258 23.32 13.83 10.06
N SER A 259 23.83 15.01 10.36
CA SER A 259 23.24 16.18 11.06
C SER A 259 21.92 16.82 10.56
N ASP A 260 21.10 16.14 9.75
CA ASP A 260 19.92 16.75 9.10
C ASP A 260 18.56 16.20 9.60
N TRP A 261 18.52 15.53 10.75
CA TRP A 261 17.26 14.99 11.29
C TRP A 261 16.54 16.04 12.13
N LYS A 262 15.28 16.34 11.76
CA LYS A 262 14.41 17.27 12.49
C LYS A 262 13.61 16.61 13.63
N TRP A 263 13.98 15.39 14.01
CA TRP A 263 13.29 14.58 15.03
C TRP A 263 13.92 14.82 16.40
N MET A 264 13.15 15.36 17.34
CA MET A 264 13.65 15.80 18.65
C MET A 264 13.61 14.69 19.71
N HIS A 265 12.67 13.76 19.61
CA HIS A 265 12.45 12.71 20.61
C HIS A 265 12.52 11.33 19.95
N TRP A 266 13.13 10.38 20.65
CA TRP A 266 13.41 9.03 20.14
C TRP A 266 13.14 7.96 21.20
N THR A 267 12.64 6.81 20.77
CA THR A 267 12.51 5.57 21.55
C THR A 267 12.76 4.38 20.62
N GLY A 268 13.00 3.18 21.14
CA GLY A 268 13.27 2.02 20.29
C GLY A 268 13.10 0.66 20.98
N SER A 269 12.99 -0.38 20.16
CA SER A 269 12.90 -1.79 20.60
C SER A 269 14.26 -2.50 20.53
N GLY A 270 15.33 -1.75 20.24
CA GLY A 270 16.69 -2.25 20.14
C GLY A 270 17.06 -2.77 18.75
N ARG A 271 18.16 -3.52 18.70
CA ARG A 271 18.72 -4.04 17.45
C ARG A 271 17.82 -5.10 16.83
N VAL A 272 17.56 -4.97 15.53
CA VAL A 272 16.84 -5.96 14.72
C VAL A 272 17.74 -7.18 14.51
N VAL A 273 17.46 -8.24 15.29
CA VAL A 273 18.13 -9.56 15.20
C VAL A 273 17.15 -10.68 14.85
N ARG A 274 15.86 -10.38 14.82
CA ARG A 274 14.75 -11.25 14.42
C ARG A 274 13.89 -10.50 13.40
N PRO A 275 13.05 -11.20 12.64
CA PRO A 275 12.05 -10.55 11.79
C PRO A 275 11.21 -9.54 12.58
N ILE A 276 10.97 -8.39 11.97
CA ILE A 276 10.17 -7.31 12.53
C ILE A 276 8.70 -7.72 12.40
N THR A 277 7.92 -7.56 13.48
CA THR A 277 6.51 -7.95 13.50
C THR A 277 5.60 -6.77 13.81
N ILE A 278 4.30 -6.95 13.61
CA ILE A 278 3.32 -5.90 13.91
C ILE A 278 3.28 -5.58 15.40
N GLU A 279 3.49 -6.59 16.26
CA GLU A 279 3.54 -6.42 17.71
C GLU A 279 4.73 -5.54 18.12
N MET A 280 5.90 -5.69 17.46
CA MET A 280 7.05 -4.82 17.72
C MET A 280 6.77 -3.35 17.34
N TYR A 281 5.99 -3.13 16.28
CA TYR A 281 5.52 -1.80 15.92
C TYR A 281 4.51 -1.29 16.95
N ASP A 282 3.51 -2.08 17.33
CA ASP A 282 2.50 -1.69 18.32
C ASP A 282 3.14 -1.34 19.67
N GLU A 283 4.13 -2.10 20.13
CA GLU A 283 4.93 -1.80 21.33
C GLU A 283 5.63 -0.44 21.27
N LEU A 284 6.04 0.00 20.08
CA LEU A 284 6.60 1.34 19.89
C LEU A 284 5.49 2.39 19.84
N LEU A 285 4.43 2.15 19.08
CA LEU A 285 3.34 3.10 18.87
C LEU A 285 2.59 3.42 20.18
N VAL A 286 2.51 2.48 21.12
CA VAL A 286 1.94 2.72 22.47
C VAL A 286 2.75 3.73 23.30
N ARG A 287 4.01 4.00 22.95
CA ARG A 287 4.87 4.98 23.65
C ARG A 287 4.58 6.42 23.24
N LEU A 288 3.67 6.64 22.30
CA LEU A 288 3.16 7.96 21.95
C LEU A 288 2.23 8.50 23.04
N PRO A 289 2.18 9.82 23.25
CA PRO A 289 1.39 10.45 24.32
C PRO A 289 -0.11 10.54 24.00
N PHE A 290 -0.64 9.63 23.18
CA PHE A 290 -2.04 9.60 22.78
C PHE A 290 -2.71 8.35 23.34
N GLU A 291 -3.89 8.52 23.94
CA GLU A 291 -4.76 7.39 24.24
C GLU A 291 -5.33 6.80 22.93
N ALA A 292 -5.51 5.48 22.92
CA ALA A 292 -6.07 4.72 21.80
C ALA A 292 -7.46 5.20 21.40
#